data_AF-A0A936BQN8-F1
#
_entry.id   AF-A0A936BQN8-F1
#
_cell.length_a   1.000
_cell.length_b   1.000
_cell.length_c   1.000
_cell.angle_alpha   90.00
_cell.angle_beta   90.00
_cell.angle_gamma   90.00
#
_symmetry.space_group_name_H-M   'P 1'
#
loop_
_entity.id
_entity.type
_entity.pdbx_description
1 polymer ?
#
loop_
_entity_poly.entity_id
_entity_poly.type
_entity_poly.pdbx_seq_one_letter_code
_entity_poly.pdbx_strand_id
1 'polypeptide(L)'
;MFHDLTTDQQALTIAMGEISEASYSAGWMLGLEYALWYLMETGKSAKGRYHLSEEERQKLRVLSERCGGWITFDDKKGETFVPVSDWRLMFETNASEYIDTE
;
A
#
# COMPACT_ATOMS: atom_id res chain seq x y z
N MET A 1 8.16 14.11 7.96
CA MET A 1 7.48 14.36 9.26
C MET A 1 6.00 14.18 9.03
N PHE A 2 5.40 13.14 9.61
CA PHE A 2 4.01 12.73 9.46
C PHE A 2 3.02 13.66 10.20
N HIS A 3 2.98 14.95 9.86
CA HIS A 3 2.27 15.94 10.71
C HIS A 3 0.74 15.89 10.66
N ASP A 4 0.14 15.15 9.70
CA ASP A 4 -1.32 15.06 9.51
C ASP A 4 -1.91 13.64 9.65
N LEU A 5 -1.07 12.63 9.95
CA LEU A 5 -1.51 11.24 10.02
C LEU A 5 -1.72 10.79 11.47
N THR A 6 -2.81 10.07 11.72
CA THR A 6 -3.06 9.45 13.04
C THR A 6 -2.04 8.34 13.31
N THR A 7 -1.91 7.92 14.58
CA THR A 7 -0.96 6.86 14.97
C THR A 7 -1.16 5.57 14.17
N ASP A 8 -2.40 5.18 13.89
CA ASP A 8 -2.68 4.00 13.07
C ASP A 8 -2.27 4.20 11.60
N GLN A 9 -2.48 5.40 11.04
CA GLN A 9 -2.07 5.73 9.66
C GLN A 9 -0.55 5.78 9.52
N GLN A 10 0.15 6.32 10.52
CA GLN A 10 1.61 6.29 10.58
C GLN A 10 2.11 4.85 10.66
N ALA A 11 1.47 4.00 11.47
CA ALA A 11 1.82 2.58 11.55
C ALA A 11 1.64 1.85 10.21
N LEU A 12 0.57 2.16 9.47
CA LEU A 12 0.36 1.65 8.12
C LEU A 12 1.46 2.11 7.15
N THR A 13 1.77 3.41 7.18
CA THR A 13 2.82 4.04 6.35
C THR A 13 4.18 3.38 6.59
N ILE A 14 4.55 3.22 7.87
CA ILE A 14 5.80 2.56 8.27
C ILE A 14 5.79 1.09 7.82
N ALA A 15 4.69 0.36 8.04
CA ALA A 15 4.60 -1.04 7.62
C ALA A 15 4.78 -1.20 6.10
N MET A 16 4.17 -0.33 5.29
CA MET A 16 4.34 -0.35 3.83
C MET A 16 5.79 -0.06 3.43
N GLY A 17 6.44 0.90 4.09
CA GLY A 17 7.85 1.22 3.90
C GLY A 17 8.79 0.07 4.28
N GLU A 18 8.59 -0.56 5.45
CA GLU A 18 9.37 -1.71 5.91
C GLU A 18 9.26 -2.90 4.94
N ILE A 19 8.06 -3.18 4.44
CA ILE A 19 7.81 -4.24 3.46
C ILE A 19 8.54 -3.94 2.14
N SER A 20 8.51 -2.68 1.71
CA SER A 20 9.25 -2.24 0.53
C SER A 20 10.76 -2.40 0.72
N GLU A 21 11.29 -1.99 1.87
CA GLU A 21 12.72 -2.10 2.16
C GLU A 21 13.15 -3.56 2.27
N ALA A 22 12.33 -4.42 2.87
CA ALA A 22 12.57 -5.86 2.95
C ALA A 22 12.51 -6.54 1.57
N SER A 23 11.57 -6.12 0.71
CA SER A 23 11.36 -6.74 -0.61
C SER A 23 12.28 -6.19 -1.71
N TYR A 24 12.63 -4.90 -1.64
CA TYR A 24 13.29 -4.15 -2.71
C TYR A 24 14.59 -3.48 -2.30
N SER A 25 14.95 -3.50 -1.00
CA SER A 25 16.03 -2.66 -0.47
C SER A 25 15.92 -1.21 -0.92
N ALA A 26 14.67 -0.77 -1.09
CA ALA A 26 14.29 0.54 -1.54
C ALA A 26 13.18 1.02 -0.62
N GLY A 27 13.12 2.33 -0.36
CA GLY A 27 12.04 2.93 0.41
C GLY A 27 10.70 2.88 -0.34
N TRP A 28 9.92 3.96 -0.27
CA TRP A 28 8.64 4.02 -0.98
C TRP A 28 8.85 4.19 -2.49
N MET A 29 8.53 3.17 -3.28
CA MET A 29 8.50 3.28 -4.74
C MET A 29 7.11 3.65 -5.25
N LEU A 30 7.07 4.45 -6.32
CA LEU A 30 5.83 4.79 -7.02
C LEU A 30 5.14 3.49 -7.47
N GLY A 31 3.87 3.31 -7.11
CA GLY A 31 3.12 2.11 -7.46
C GLY A 31 3.15 1.00 -6.39
N LEU A 32 3.93 1.15 -5.32
CA LEU A 32 4.01 0.18 -4.22
C LEU A 32 2.63 -0.01 -3.57
N GLU A 33 1.92 1.07 -3.31
CA GLU A 33 0.59 1.05 -2.69
C GLU A 33 -0.42 0.22 -3.48
N TYR A 34 -0.35 0.25 -4.82
CA TYR A 34 -1.19 -0.54 -5.71
C TYR A 34 -0.76 -2.02 -5.70
N ALA A 35 0.55 -2.29 -5.75
CA ALA A 35 1.06 -3.65 -5.70
C ALA A 35 0.70 -4.35 -4.38
N LEU A 36 0.89 -3.67 -3.23
CA LEU A 36 0.55 -4.17 -1.91
C LEU A 36 -0.96 -4.42 -1.77
N TRP A 37 -1.79 -3.49 -2.24
CA TRP A 37 -3.25 -3.66 -2.23
C TRP A 37 -3.67 -4.87 -3.07
N TYR A 38 -3.15 -5.00 -4.28
CA TYR A 38 -3.45 -6.14 -5.15
C TYR A 38 -3.03 -7.47 -4.55
N LEU A 39 -1.84 -7.55 -3.96
CA LEU A 39 -1.34 -8.72 -3.25
C LEU A 39 -2.19 -9.07 -2.02
N MET A 40 -2.75 -8.06 -1.36
CA MET A 40 -3.63 -8.23 -0.22
C MET A 40 -4.99 -8.79 -0.65
N GLU A 41 -5.57 -8.31 -1.75
CA GLU A 41 -6.88 -8.76 -2.24
C GLU A 41 -6.82 -10.10 -2.99
N THR A 42 -5.84 -10.28 -3.87
CA THR A 42 -5.78 -11.47 -4.75
C THR A 42 -4.85 -12.56 -4.23
N GLY A 43 -3.95 -12.22 -3.29
CA GLY A 43 -2.86 -13.09 -2.89
C GLY A 43 -1.79 -13.29 -3.97
N LYS A 44 -1.95 -12.69 -5.16
CA LYS A 44 -1.07 -12.86 -6.31
C LYS A 44 -0.11 -11.69 -6.45
N SER A 45 1.09 -12.01 -6.91
CA SER A 45 2.13 -11.02 -7.18
C SER A 45 1.84 -10.25 -8.46
N ALA A 46 1.69 -8.93 -8.37
CA ALA A 46 1.38 -8.03 -9.48
C ALA A 46 2.38 -8.08 -10.66
N LYS A 47 3.59 -8.63 -10.46
CA LYS A 47 4.62 -8.84 -11.51
C LYS A 47 5.50 -10.07 -11.27
N GLY A 48 5.05 -11.04 -10.47
CA GLY A 48 5.89 -12.17 -10.03
C GLY A 48 7.13 -11.78 -9.20
N ARG A 49 7.32 -10.48 -8.91
CA ARG A 49 8.47 -9.91 -8.19
C ARG A 49 8.16 -9.53 -6.75
N TYR A 50 6.89 -9.38 -6.41
CA TYR A 50 6.45 -9.01 -5.08
C TYR A 50 6.11 -10.28 -4.28
N HIS A 51 6.80 -10.54 -3.18
CA HIS A 51 6.49 -11.64 -2.28
C HIS A 51 6.20 -11.07 -0.90
N LEU A 52 4.92 -10.89 -0.58
CA LEU A 52 4.48 -10.59 0.78
C LEU A 52 4.35 -11.89 1.55
N SER A 53 4.94 -11.95 2.73
CA SER A 53 4.63 -13.01 3.68
C SER A 53 3.18 -12.90 4.14
N GLU A 54 2.55 -14.02 4.51
CA GLU A 54 1.18 -14.01 5.01
C GLU A 54 1.03 -13.10 6.25
N GLU A 55 2.06 -13.07 7.10
CA GLU A 55 2.12 -12.18 8.28
C GLU A 55 2.08 -10.70 7.89
N GLU A 56 2.81 -10.31 6.85
CA GLU A 56 2.85 -8.93 6.36
C GLU A 56 1.53 -8.55 5.71
N ARG A 57 0.95 -9.47 4.93
CA ARG A 57 -0.39 -9.30 4.33
C ARG A 57 -1.45 -9.07 5.41
N GLN A 58 -1.44 -9.89 6.47
CA GLN A 58 -2.37 -9.73 7.58
C GLN A 58 -2.13 -8.44 8.36
N LYS A 59 -0.87 -8.07 8.59
CA LYS A 59 -0.51 -6.80 9.26
C LYS A 59 -1.06 -5.59 8.49
N LEU A 60 -0.83 -5.53 7.18
CA LEU A 60 -1.35 -4.47 6.32
C LEU A 60 -2.88 -4.40 6.34
N ARG A 61 -3.53 -5.56 6.22
CA ARG A 61 -4.99 -5.66 6.25
C ARG A 61 -5.56 -5.14 7.57
N VAL A 62 -5.03 -5.59 8.70
CA VAL A 62 -5.49 -5.16 10.03
C VAL A 62 -5.29 -3.65 10.21
N LEU A 63 -4.15 -3.10 9.78
CA LEU A 63 -3.88 -1.66 9.87
C LEU A 63 -4.81 -0.83 8.98
N SER A 64 -5.06 -1.31 7.76
CA SER A 64 -6.01 -0.71 6.82
C SER A 64 -7.44 -0.71 7.36
N GLU A 65 -7.89 -1.84 7.90
CA GLU A 65 -9.22 -1.96 8.52
C GLU A 65 -9.35 -1.08 9.77
N ARG A 66 -8.28 -0.95 10.58
CA ARG A 66 -8.25 -0.04 11.75
C ARG A 66 -8.35 1.43 11.36
N CYS A 67 -7.67 1.83 10.28
CA CYS A 67 -7.73 3.20 9.79
C CYS A 67 -8.99 3.49 8.97
N GLY A 68 -9.64 2.45 8.44
CA GLY A 68 -10.74 2.58 7.46
C GLY A 68 -10.26 3.05 6.10
N GLY A 69 -8.99 2.83 5.75
CA GLY A 69 -8.40 3.35 4.52
C GLY A 69 -6.97 2.91 4.26
N TRP A 70 -6.37 3.50 3.24
CA TRP A 70 -5.07 3.14 2.70
C TRP A 70 -4.15 4.36 2.63
N ILE A 71 -2.85 4.13 2.60
CA ILE A 71 -1.86 5.21 2.42
C ILE A 71 -1.36 5.15 0.98
N THR A 72 -1.41 6.30 0.32
CA THR A 72 -0.96 6.50 -1.05
C THR A 72 0.19 7.49 -1.05
N PHE A 73 1.16 7.35 -1.95
CA PHE A 73 2.20 8.34 -2.08
C PHE A 73 1.85 9.33 -3.19
N ASP A 74 1.60 10.58 -2.81
CA ASP A 74 1.42 11.69 -3.74
C ASP A 74 2.75 12.42 -3.93
N ASP A 75 3.16 12.69 -5.17
CA ASP A 75 4.43 13.38 -5.45
C ASP A 75 4.50 14.80 -4.84
N LYS A 76 3.34 15.45 -4.65
CA LYS A 76 3.26 16.83 -4.12
C LYS A 76 3.07 16.86 -2.60
N LYS A 77 2.33 15.92 -2.04
CA LYS A 77 1.96 15.87 -0.62
C LYS A 77 2.72 14.81 0.18
N GLY A 78 3.38 13.87 -0.48
CA GLY A 78 3.95 12.67 0.13
C GLY A 78 2.87 11.68 0.54
N GLU A 79 3.09 10.99 1.65
CA GLU A 79 2.20 9.97 2.19
C GLU A 79 0.84 10.57 2.60
N THR A 80 -0.20 10.24 1.84
CA THR A 80 -1.55 10.75 1.99
C THR A 80 -2.49 9.61 2.35
N PHE A 81 -3.29 9.80 3.39
CA PHE A 81 -4.36 8.85 3.73
C PHE A 81 -5.57 9.05 2.83
N VAL A 82 -6.05 7.93 2.29
CA VAL A 82 -7.24 7.87 1.45
C VAL A 82 -8.20 6.85 2.07
N PRO A 83 -9.47 7.21 2.33
CA PRO A 83 -10.46 6.26 2.82
C PRO A 83 -10.64 5.11 1.83
N VAL A 84 -10.95 3.91 2.32
CA VAL A 84 -10.95 2.68 1.50
C VAL A 84 -11.90 2.76 0.30
N SER A 85 -12.98 3.54 0.42
CA SER A 85 -13.96 3.73 -0.67
C SER A 85 -13.36 4.52 -1.83
N ASP A 86 -12.70 5.65 -1.54
CA ASP A 86 -11.99 6.45 -2.55
C ASP A 86 -10.78 5.69 -3.11
N TRP A 87 -10.04 4.98 -2.24
CA TRP A 87 -8.90 4.19 -2.66
C TRP A 87 -9.30 3.12 -3.68
N ARG A 88 -10.43 2.42 -3.48
CA ARG A 88 -10.93 1.44 -4.46
C ARG A 88 -11.20 2.06 -5.81
N LEU A 89 -11.82 3.24 -5.87
CA LEU A 89 -12.08 3.94 -7.13
C LEU A 89 -10.77 4.33 -7.83
N MET A 90 -9.80 4.86 -7.07
CA MET A 90 -8.47 5.19 -7.59
C MET A 90 -7.72 3.95 -8.06
N PHE A 91 -7.81 2.85 -7.31
CA PHE A 91 -7.23 1.57 -7.65
C PHE A 91 -7.85 1.04 -8.95
N GLU A 92 -9.16 0.95 -9.07
CA GLU A 92 -9.81 0.49 -10.31
C GLU A 92 -9.45 1.34 -11.54
N THR A 93 -9.21 2.63 -11.36
CA THR A 93 -8.85 3.55 -12.45
C THR A 93 -7.37 3.46 -12.83
N ASN A 94 -6.47 3.43 -11.84
CA ASN A 94 -5.03 3.58 -12.05
C ASN A 94 -4.26 2.26 -11.93
N ALA A 95 -4.84 1.21 -11.33
CA ALA A 95 -4.15 -0.05 -11.07
C ALA A 95 -3.54 -0.64 -12.33
N SER A 96 -4.22 -0.56 -13.48
CA SER A 96 -3.71 -1.06 -14.77
C SER A 96 -2.38 -0.43 -15.19
N GLU A 97 -2.02 0.75 -14.68
CA GLU A 97 -0.72 1.39 -14.97
C GLU A 97 0.41 0.85 -14.08
N TYR A 98 0.09 0.36 -12.89
CA TYR A 98 1.06 -0.01 -11.85
C TYR A 98 1.19 -1.52 -11.63
N ILE A 99 0.08 -2.26 -11.78
CA ILE A 99 0.00 -3.70 -11.64
C ILE A 99 -0.38 -4.33 -12.98
N ASP A 100 0.19 -5.49 -13.27
CA ASP A 100 -0.16 -6.26 -14.44
C ASP A 100 -1.25 -7.28 -14.04
N THR A 101 -2.46 -7.10 -14.58
CA THR A 101 -3.60 -7.98 -14.34
C THR A 101 -3.73 -8.99 -15.50
N GLU A 102 -2.70 -9.80 -15.75
CA GLU A 102 -2.75 -10.93 -16.70
C GLU A 102 -3.48 -12.17 -16.14
#